data_AF-A0A1Z8ZAZ4-F1
#
_entry.id   AF-A0A1Z8ZAZ4-F1
#
_cell.length_a   1.000
_cell.length_b   1.000
_cell.length_c   1.000
_cell.angle_alpha   90.00
_cell.angle_beta   90.00
_cell.angle_gamma   90.00
#
_symmetry.space_group_name_H-M   'P 1'
#
loop_
_entity.id
_entity.type
_entity.pdbx_description
1 polymer ?
#
loop_
_entity_poly.entity_id
_entity_poly.type
_entity_poly.pdbx_seq_one_letter_code
_entity_poly.pdbx_strand_id
1 'polypeptide(L)'
;MGMSADSIKAQNNFCTKQEFPFQLLSDPDKEVMRSYEAIGMKKMYGREYEGILRVAYLIDENGKIEQAYEKVSPKTHADIVLEDLS
;
A
#
# COMPACT_ATOMS: atom_id res chain seq x y z
N MET A 1 -4.19 -6.83 -2.19
CA MET A 1 -5.14 -5.90 -1.52
C MET A 1 -4.45 -4.56 -1.33
N GLY A 2 -5.15 -3.42 -1.48
CA GLY A 2 -4.59 -2.10 -1.18
C GLY A 2 -4.93 -1.64 0.24
N MET A 3 -4.14 -0.76 0.83
CA MET A 3 -4.34 -0.24 2.21
C MET A 3 -3.97 1.24 2.31
N SER A 4 -4.72 2.02 3.10
CA SER A 4 -4.33 3.38 3.52
C SER A 4 -4.90 3.71 4.91
N ALA A 5 -4.57 4.89 5.44
CA ALA A 5 -5.13 5.41 6.69
C ALA A 5 -6.55 5.99 6.54
N ASP A 6 -7.17 5.89 5.37
CA ASP A 6 -8.52 6.39 5.15
C ASP A 6 -9.55 5.49 5.84
N SER A 7 -10.62 6.11 6.36
CA SER A 7 -11.72 5.39 7.01
C SER A 7 -12.36 4.34 6.10
N ILE A 8 -12.98 3.33 6.70
CA ILE A 8 -13.78 2.29 5.99
C ILE A 8 -14.78 2.93 5.01
N LYS A 9 -15.47 4.01 5.40
CA LYS A 9 -16.42 4.71 4.52
C LYS A 9 -15.75 5.30 3.29
N ALA A 10 -14.57 5.90 3.46
CA ALA A 10 -13.81 6.49 2.37
C ALA A 10 -13.28 5.40 1.41
N GLN A 11 -12.76 4.30 1.96
CA GLN A 11 -12.32 3.14 1.17
C GLN A 11 -13.48 2.56 0.35
N ASN A 12 -14.63 2.32 0.97
CA ASN A 12 -15.82 1.79 0.27
C ASN A 12 -16.28 2.72 -0.85
N ASN A 13 -16.36 4.02 -0.58
CA ASN A 13 -16.73 5.00 -1.60
C ASN A 13 -15.73 5.00 -2.77
N PHE A 14 -14.43 4.86 -2.49
CA PHE A 14 -13.41 4.82 -3.51
C PHE A 14 -13.47 3.53 -4.33
N CYS A 15 -13.60 2.36 -3.69
CA CYS A 15 -13.83 1.08 -4.35
C CYS A 15 -15.04 1.12 -5.28
N THR A 16 -16.19 1.64 -4.81
CA THR A 16 -17.40 1.75 -5.63
C THR A 16 -17.20 2.72 -6.79
N LYS A 17 -16.62 3.91 -6.54
CA LYS A 17 -16.43 4.93 -7.57
C LYS A 17 -15.47 4.47 -8.67
N GLN A 18 -14.49 3.64 -8.35
CA GLN A 18 -13.51 3.13 -9.32
C GLN A 18 -13.84 1.72 -9.82
N GLU A 19 -14.97 1.15 -9.39
CA GLU A 19 -15.44 -0.19 -9.77
C GLU A 19 -14.39 -1.28 -9.56
N PHE A 20 -13.64 -1.22 -8.45
CA PHE A 20 -12.61 -2.21 -8.18
C PHE A 20 -13.21 -3.60 -7.92
N PRO A 21 -12.65 -4.66 -8.53
CA PRO A 21 -13.09 -6.04 -8.29
C PRO A 21 -12.56 -6.61 -6.97
N PHE A 22 -11.88 -5.79 -6.16
CA PHE A 22 -11.26 -6.17 -4.90
C PHE A 22 -11.52 -5.12 -3.82
N GLN A 23 -11.34 -5.52 -2.56
CA GLN A 23 -11.49 -4.64 -1.40
C GLN A 23 -10.20 -3.87 -1.09
N LEU A 24 -10.39 -2.70 -0.46
CA LEU A 24 -9.31 -1.90 0.13
C LEU A 24 -9.42 -1.94 1.66
N LEU A 25 -8.28 -1.98 2.32
CA LEU A 25 -8.15 -2.08 3.76
C LEU A 25 -8.00 -0.68 4.37
N SER A 26 -8.69 -0.45 5.47
CA SER A 26 -8.61 0.77 6.28
C SER A 26 -7.71 0.51 7.48
N ASP A 27 -6.62 1.26 7.62
CA ASP A 27 -5.70 1.20 8.76
C ASP A 27 -5.46 2.61 9.34
N PRO A 28 -6.46 3.20 10.04
CA PRO A 28 -6.41 4.60 10.50
C PRO A 28 -5.29 4.85 11.51
N ASP A 29 -5.05 3.87 12.39
CA ASP A 29 -4.04 3.88 13.45
C ASP A 29 -2.63 3.55 12.93
N LYS A 30 -2.55 3.07 11.67
CA LYS A 30 -1.31 2.75 10.95
C LYS A 30 -0.54 1.59 11.56
N GLU A 31 -1.16 0.77 12.38
CA GLU A 31 -0.48 -0.33 13.09
C GLU A 31 0.03 -1.38 12.10
N VAL A 32 -0.79 -1.74 11.11
CA VAL A 32 -0.41 -2.70 10.09
C VAL A 32 0.62 -2.09 9.14
N MET A 33 0.41 -0.85 8.69
CA MET A 33 1.41 -0.17 7.86
C MET A 33 2.77 -0.06 8.57
N ARG A 34 2.82 0.14 9.90
CA ARG A 34 4.07 0.10 10.66
C ARG A 34 4.70 -1.28 10.70
N SER A 35 3.91 -2.35 10.89
CA SER A 35 4.45 -3.72 10.91
C SER A 35 5.02 -4.16 9.56
N TYR A 36 4.56 -3.53 8.48
CA TYR A 36 5.07 -3.70 7.12
C TYR A 36 6.08 -2.61 6.72
N GLU A 37 6.63 -1.83 7.65
CA GLU A 37 7.63 -0.78 7.33
C GLU A 37 7.16 0.25 6.28
N ALA A 38 5.85 0.39 6.09
CA ALA A 38 5.22 1.31 5.14
C ALA A 38 5.09 2.75 5.69
N ILE A 39 5.68 3.03 6.84
CA ILE A 39 5.72 4.35 7.49
C ILE A 39 7.17 4.81 7.59
N GLY A 40 7.46 6.03 7.13
CA GLY A 40 8.82 6.56 7.20
C GLY A 40 8.88 8.08 7.10
N MET A 41 10.10 8.61 7.30
CA MET A 41 10.34 10.05 7.28
C MET A 41 10.28 10.61 5.87
N LYS A 42 9.51 11.68 5.69
CA LYS A 42 9.39 12.47 4.47
C LYS A 42 9.80 13.90 4.74
N LYS A 43 10.39 14.54 3.72
CA LYS A 43 10.75 15.96 3.77
C LYS A 43 9.89 16.74 2.77
N MET A 44 9.15 17.72 3.27
CA MET A 44 8.34 18.61 2.43
C MET A 44 8.58 20.04 2.88
N TYR A 45 8.99 20.90 1.94
CA TYR A 45 9.34 22.30 2.18
C TYR A 45 10.31 22.50 3.37
N GLY A 46 11.35 21.66 3.44
CA GLY A 46 12.37 21.74 4.48
C GLY A 46 11.96 21.18 5.85
N ARG A 47 10.68 20.77 6.03
CA ARG A 47 10.19 20.14 7.26
C ARG A 47 10.16 18.63 7.11
N GLU A 48 10.59 17.93 8.15
CA GLU A 48 10.53 16.47 8.24
C GLU A 48 9.27 16.05 9.00
N TYR A 49 8.57 15.05 8.47
CA TYR A 49 7.38 14.49 9.07
C TYR A 49 7.30 13.00 8.74
N GLU A 50 6.68 12.23 9.61
CA GLU A 50 6.40 10.84 9.37
C GLU A 50 5.19 10.71 8.43
N GLY A 51 5.28 9.86 7.41
CA GLY A 51 4.19 9.65 6.47
C GLY A 51 4.21 8.27 5.83
N ILE A 52 3.08 7.94 5.20
CA ILE A 52 2.90 6.67 4.49
C ILE A 52 3.82 6.66 3.26
N LEU A 53 4.63 5.60 3.15
CA LEU A 53 5.44 5.25 2.00
C LEU A 53 4.61 4.38 1.05
N ARG A 54 4.79 4.55 -0.26
CA ARG A 54 4.18 3.65 -1.22
C ARG A 54 5.11 2.45 -1.41
N VAL A 55 4.74 1.34 -0.79
CA VAL A 55 5.41 0.05 -0.84
C VAL A 55 4.40 -1.03 -1.26
N ALA A 56 4.89 -2.17 -1.71
CA ALA A 56 4.08 -3.34 -1.97
C ALA A 56 4.84 -4.60 -1.57
N TYR A 57 4.10 -5.68 -1.32
CA TYR A 57 4.65 -6.97 -0.92
C TYR A 57 3.96 -8.07 -1.71
N LEU A 58 4.73 -9.03 -2.20
CA LEU A 58 4.23 -10.30 -2.71
C LEU A 58 4.31 -11.31 -1.58
N ILE A 59 3.16 -11.87 -1.19
CA ILE A 59 3.02 -12.76 -0.03
C ILE A 59 2.40 -14.07 -0.52
N ASP A 60 3.01 -15.21 -0.16
CA ASP A 60 2.52 -16.54 -0.51
C ASP A 60 1.32 -16.99 0.35
N GLU A 61 0.77 -18.16 0.07
CA GLU A 61 -0.35 -18.73 0.83
C GLU A 61 0.00 -19.09 2.29
N ASN A 62 1.28 -19.19 2.63
CA ASN A 62 1.77 -19.47 3.98
C ASN A 62 2.02 -18.18 4.79
N GLY A 63 1.82 -17.01 4.18
CA GLY A 63 2.06 -15.70 4.79
C GLY A 63 3.52 -15.26 4.75
N LYS A 64 4.37 -15.89 3.93
CA LYS A 64 5.77 -15.50 3.72
C LYS A 64 5.85 -14.41 2.66
N ILE A 65 6.61 -13.35 2.96
CA ILE A 65 6.95 -12.31 2.00
C ILE A 65 8.00 -12.89 1.03
N GLU A 66 7.60 -13.12 -0.22
CA GLU A 66 8.50 -13.57 -1.28
C GLU A 66 9.25 -12.39 -1.90
N GLN A 67 8.60 -11.23 -2.03
CA GLN A 67 9.22 -10.00 -2.54
C GLN A 67 8.69 -8.75 -1.82
N ALA A 68 9.56 -7.76 -1.65
CA ALA A 68 9.25 -6.43 -1.11
C ALA A 68 9.65 -5.36 -2.13
N TYR A 69 8.71 -4.46 -2.45
CA TYR A 69 8.90 -3.40 -3.44
C TYR A 69 8.82 -2.04 -2.77
N GLU A 70 9.93 -1.30 -2.79
CA GLU A 70 9.99 0.05 -2.24
C GLU A 70 9.81 1.13 -3.32
N LYS A 71 9.31 2.30 -2.89
CA LYS A 71 9.20 3.52 -3.73
C LYS A 71 8.49 3.28 -5.07
N VAL A 72 7.42 2.48 -5.04
CA VAL A 72 6.77 2.01 -6.27
C VAL A 72 6.08 3.14 -7.03
N SER A 73 6.14 3.06 -8.36
CA SER A 73 5.49 4.00 -9.27
C SER A 73 4.09 3.47 -9.67
N PRO A 74 3.00 4.25 -9.52
CA PRO A 74 1.66 3.83 -9.93
C PRO A 74 1.55 3.51 -11.42
N LYS A 75 2.45 4.06 -12.24
CA LYS A 75 2.40 3.90 -13.70
C LYS A 75 2.93 2.55 -14.17
N THR A 76 3.83 1.93 -13.41
CA THR A 76 4.61 0.78 -13.90
C THR A 76 4.55 -0.42 -12.96
N HIS A 77 4.13 -0.24 -11.71
CA HIS A 77 4.28 -1.29 -10.71
C HIS A 77 3.39 -2.52 -10.94
N ALA A 78 2.19 -2.34 -11.49
CA ALA A 78 1.31 -3.47 -11.78
C ALA A 78 1.95 -4.46 -12.77
N ASP A 79 2.61 -3.96 -13.81
CA ASP A 79 3.29 -4.79 -14.82
C ASP A 79 4.47 -5.55 -14.21
N ILE A 80 5.24 -4.89 -13.33
CA ILE A 80 6.36 -5.52 -12.60
C ILE A 80 5.85 -6.73 -11.79
N VAL A 81 4.78 -6.54 -11.01
CA VAL A 81 4.23 -7.63 -10.19
C VAL A 81 3.72 -8.79 -11.05
N LEU A 82 3.16 -8.53 -12.22
CA LEU A 82 2.70 -9.57 -13.14
C LEU A 82 3.87 -10.37 -13.74
N GLU A 83 4.99 -9.71 -14.03
CA GLU A 83 6.22 -10.37 -14.48
C GLU A 83 6.81 -11.26 -13.38
N ASP A 84 6.86 -10.77 -12.14
CA ASP A 84 7.37 -11.51 -10.97
C ASP A 84 6.50 -12.72 -10.54
N LEU A 85 5.24 -12.77 -11.01
CA LEU A 85 4.30 -13.88 -10.79
C LEU A 85 4.40 -15.00 -11.84
N SER A 86 5.14 -14.79 -12.92
CA SER A 86 5.25 -15.72 -14.07
C SER A 86 6.34 -16.76 -13.88
#